data_AF-A0A8S4SPQ9-F1
#
_entry.id   AF-A0A8S4SPQ9-F1
#
_cell.length_a   1.000
_cell.length_b   1.000
_cell.length_c   1.000
_cell.angle_alpha   90.00
_cell.angle_beta   90.00
_cell.angle_gamma   90.00
#
_symmetry.space_group_name_H-M   'P 1'
#
loop_
_entity.id
_entity.type
_entity.pdbx_description
1 polymer ?
#
loop_
_entity_poly.entity_id
_entity_poly.type
_entity_poly.pdbx_seq_one_letter_code
_entity_poly.pdbx_strand_id
1 'polypeptide(L)'
;MGPESQTQAPQKRIYNSVITNNGVFTALRHLRFSRAVLEVQQRASLKTALLEAKLKNLEGRDLNPREIHELLKMKDNQVEDLRYEAARLRKAHDDLLATYEAKLTKLGVPLEELGFKPLKAVAVAGVSPVIGQCPAGLVAKEQI
;
A
#
# COMPACT_ATOMS: atom_id res chain seq x y z
N MET A 1 41.13 48.81 47.41
CA MET A 1 41.27 47.53 48.13
C MET A 1 39.95 46.79 48.00
N GLY A 2 39.89 45.75 47.18
CA GLY A 2 38.79 44.77 47.29
C GLY A 2 39.02 43.87 48.51
N PRO A 3 38.29 42.75 48.65
CA PRO A 3 36.91 42.50 48.22
C PRO A 3 36.08 42.06 49.44
N GLU A 4 34.93 42.68 49.71
CA GLU A 4 34.01 42.13 50.72
C GLU A 4 33.24 40.95 50.11
N SER A 5 33.94 39.82 50.10
CA SER A 5 33.40 38.49 49.85
C SER A 5 32.38 38.22 50.94
N GLN A 6 31.10 38.49 50.64
CA GLN A 6 29.99 38.25 51.55
C GLN A 6 29.93 36.75 51.87
N THR A 7 30.57 36.37 52.97
CA THR A 7 30.55 35.03 53.53
C THR A 7 29.22 34.89 54.27
N GLN A 8 28.19 34.52 53.52
CA GLN A 8 26.87 34.24 54.07
C GLN A 8 26.97 33.02 54.99
N ALA A 9 26.52 33.17 56.25
CA ALA A 9 26.58 32.12 57.26
C ALA A 9 26.02 30.79 56.71
N PRO A 10 26.70 29.66 56.93
CA PRO A 10 26.45 28.40 56.22
C PRO A 10 24.99 27.95 56.31
N GLN A 11 24.32 28.18 57.45
CA GLN A 11 22.92 27.83 57.66
C GLN A 11 21.93 28.59 56.76
N LYS A 12 22.14 29.90 56.53
CA LYS A 12 21.27 30.68 55.62
C LYS A 12 21.44 30.23 54.16
N ARG A 13 22.66 29.86 53.77
CA ARG A 13 22.95 29.31 52.45
C ARG A 13 22.31 27.93 52.24
N ILE A 14 22.34 27.08 53.27
CA ILE A 14 21.69 25.77 53.26
C ILE A 14 20.17 25.91 53.19
N TYR A 15 19.56 26.78 53.99
CA TYR A 15 18.10 26.96 53.97
C TYR A 15 17.59 27.46 52.62
N ASN A 16 18.23 28.49 52.05
CA ASN A 16 17.88 28.99 50.73
C ASN A 16 18.11 27.91 49.65
N SER A 17 19.23 27.17 49.71
CA SER A 17 19.47 26.03 48.82
C SER A 17 18.33 25.00 48.90
N VAL A 18 17.92 24.58 50.10
CA VAL A 18 16.88 23.56 50.30
C VAL A 18 15.51 24.04 49.79
N ILE A 19 15.13 25.30 50.08
CA ILE A 19 13.86 25.89 49.61
C ILE A 19 13.85 25.99 48.07
N THR A 20 14.95 26.47 47.48
CA THR A 20 15.05 26.64 46.02
C THR A 20 15.02 25.29 45.32
N ASN A 21 15.74 24.30 45.85
CA ASN A 21 15.71 22.93 45.33
C ASN A 21 14.30 22.32 45.44
N ASN A 22 13.64 22.41 46.60
CA ASN A 22 12.27 21.89 46.78
C ASN A 22 11.24 22.56 45.85
N GLY A 23 11.36 23.87 45.62
CA GLY A 23 10.54 24.60 44.65
C GLY A 23 10.76 24.08 43.22
N VAL A 24 12.01 23.91 42.82
CA VAL A 24 12.38 23.37 41.50
C VAL A 24 11.90 21.93 41.32
N PHE A 25 12.05 21.06 42.34
CA PHE A 25 11.54 19.69 42.30
C PHE A 25 10.02 19.62 42.16
N THR A 26 9.30 20.51 42.83
CA THR A 26 7.83 20.56 42.75
C THR A 26 7.38 21.07 41.38
N ALA A 27 8.00 22.13 40.86
CA ALA A 27 7.75 22.62 39.50
C ALA A 27 8.06 21.56 38.42
N LEU A 28 9.18 20.83 38.57
CA LEU A 28 9.55 19.75 37.64
C LEU A 28 8.53 18.60 37.69
N ARG A 29 8.03 18.23 38.87
CA ARG A 29 6.98 17.20 39.01
C ARG A 29 5.67 17.64 38.34
N HIS A 30 5.23 18.89 38.56
CA HIS A 30 4.04 19.43 37.89
C HIS A 30 4.21 19.47 36.38
N LEU A 31 5.36 19.92 35.87
CA LEU A 31 5.63 19.96 34.43
C LEU A 31 5.59 18.55 33.80
N ARG A 32 6.21 17.55 34.45
CA ARG A 32 6.20 16.17 33.97
C ARG A 32 4.80 15.56 33.99
N PHE A 33 4.04 15.83 35.05
CA PHE A 33 2.66 15.37 35.15
C PHE A 33 1.78 15.99 34.06
N SER A 34 1.80 17.32 33.92
CA SER A 34 1.03 18.02 32.88
C SER A 34 1.36 17.53 31.48
N ARG A 35 2.65 17.28 31.19
CA ARG A 35 3.08 16.71 29.91
C ARG A 35 2.54 15.30 29.69
N ALA A 36 2.63 14.42 30.68
CA ALA A 36 2.12 13.06 30.57
C ALA A 36 0.61 13.03 30.34
N VAL A 37 -0.14 13.91 31.00
CA VAL A 37 -1.59 14.07 30.79
C VAL A 37 -1.89 14.49 29.35
N LEU A 38 -1.16 15.48 28.82
CA LEU A 38 -1.34 15.94 27.43
C LEU A 38 -1.01 14.83 26.42
N GLU A 39 0.06 14.07 26.64
CA GLU A 39 0.43 12.97 25.75
C GLU A 39 -0.63 11.86 25.72
N VAL A 40 -1.22 11.51 26.86
CA VAL A 40 -2.31 10.52 26.94
C VAL A 40 -3.58 11.06 26.27
N GLN A 41 -3.93 12.33 26.52
CA GLN A 41 -5.10 12.97 25.92
C GLN A 41 -5.00 13.01 24.39
N GLN A 42 -3.83 13.38 23.85
CA GLN A 42 -3.60 13.43 22.41
C GLN A 42 -3.65 12.03 21.77
N ARG A 43 -3.08 11.02 22.42
CA ARG A 43 -3.15 9.63 21.93
C ARG A 43 -4.57 9.08 21.94
N ALA A 44 -5.36 9.42 22.97
CA ALA A 44 -6.75 9.00 23.06
C ALA A 44 -7.61 9.70 22.00
N SER A 45 -7.51 11.03 21.86
CA SER A 45 -8.31 11.81 20.91
C SER A 45 -8.08 11.40 19.46
N LEU A 46 -6.82 11.09 19.08
CA LEU A 46 -6.50 10.57 17.74
C LEU A 46 -7.13 9.20 17.48
N LYS A 47 -7.10 8.30 18.47
CA LYS A 47 -7.74 6.98 18.35
C LYS A 47 -9.25 7.12 18.19
N THR A 48 -9.89 7.99 18.99
CA THR A 48 -11.33 8.27 18.88
C THR A 48 -11.67 8.80 17.48
N ALA A 49 -10.95 9.81 16.98
CA ALA A 49 -11.19 10.36 15.65
C ALA A 49 -10.97 9.34 14.51
N LEU A 50 -9.96 8.46 14.62
CA LEU A 50 -9.73 7.41 13.64
C LEU A 50 -10.86 6.37 13.63
N LEU A 51 -11.37 6.01 14.82
CA LEU A 51 -12.49 5.09 14.95
C LEU A 51 -13.76 5.69 14.37
N GLU A 52 -14.04 6.97 14.64
CA GLU A 52 -15.17 7.70 14.02
C GLU A 52 -15.05 7.75 12.49
N ALA A 53 -13.86 8.03 11.95
CA ALA A 53 -13.64 8.03 10.51
C ALA A 53 -13.78 6.65 9.87
N LYS A 54 -13.30 5.58 10.53
CA LYS A 54 -13.50 4.20 10.08
C LYS A 54 -14.98 3.82 10.12
N LEU A 55 -15.67 4.20 11.19
CA LEU A 55 -17.09 3.95 11.36
C LEU A 55 -17.88 4.66 10.26
N LYS A 56 -17.65 5.95 10.01
CA LYS A 56 -18.28 6.69 8.90
C LYS A 56 -18.03 6.07 7.52
N ASN A 57 -16.84 5.53 7.26
CA ASN A 57 -16.53 4.82 6.01
C ASN A 57 -17.28 3.49 5.87
N LEU A 58 -17.61 2.86 6.99
CA LEU A 58 -18.36 1.60 7.04
C LEU A 58 -19.88 1.85 7.04
N GLU A 59 -20.35 2.83 7.80
CA GLU A 59 -21.74 3.32 7.85
C GLU A 59 -22.17 3.93 6.51
N GLY A 60 -21.27 4.58 5.78
CA GLY A 60 -21.53 5.04 4.41
C GLY A 60 -21.75 3.91 3.38
N ARG A 61 -21.70 2.64 3.80
CA ARG A 61 -21.98 1.46 2.99
C ARG A 61 -23.17 0.64 3.53
N ASP A 62 -24.20 1.30 4.04
CA ASP A 62 -25.55 0.72 4.14
C ASP A 62 -26.15 0.56 2.73
N LEU A 63 -25.48 -0.21 1.88
CA LEU A 63 -26.02 -0.60 0.58
C LEU A 63 -27.10 -1.64 0.85
N ASN A 64 -28.32 -1.35 0.40
CA ASN A 64 -29.40 -2.34 0.45
C ASN A 64 -28.91 -3.62 -0.28
N PRO A 65 -29.26 -4.84 0.19
CA PRO A 65 -28.91 -6.10 -0.49
C PRO A 65 -29.05 -6.09 -2.02
N ARG A 66 -30.02 -5.32 -2.56
CA ARG A 66 -30.18 -5.10 -4.01
C ARG A 66 -29.02 -4.32 -4.64
N GLU A 67 -28.58 -3.23 -4.02
CA GLU A 67 -27.47 -2.41 -4.51
C GLU A 67 -26.15 -3.17 -4.45
N ILE A 68 -25.94 -3.98 -3.40
CA ILE A 68 -24.80 -4.90 -3.31
C ILE A 68 -24.85 -5.90 -4.47
N HIS A 69 -26.02 -6.48 -4.75
CA HIS A 69 -26.19 -7.43 -5.85
C HIS A 69 -25.88 -6.80 -7.22
N GLU A 70 -26.40 -5.60 -7.49
CA GLU A 70 -26.11 -4.89 -8.74
C GLU A 70 -24.63 -4.50 -8.86
N LEU A 71 -23.98 -4.08 -7.77
CA LEU A 71 -22.54 -3.80 -7.77
C LEU A 71 -21.70 -5.06 -8.01
N LEU A 72 -22.08 -6.19 -7.40
CA LEU A 72 -21.43 -7.47 -7.66
C LEU A 72 -21.56 -7.86 -9.13
N LYS A 73 -22.78 -7.78 -9.68
CA LYS A 73 -23.04 -8.07 -11.10
C LYS A 73 -22.26 -7.15 -12.04
N MET A 74 -22.21 -5.85 -11.73
CA MET A 74 -21.40 -4.88 -12.50
C MET A 74 -19.92 -5.26 -12.45
N LYS A 75 -19.40 -5.65 -11.29
CA LYS A 75 -18.01 -6.05 -11.13
C LYS A 75 -17.69 -7.36 -11.85
N ASP A 76 -18.58 -8.34 -11.79
CA ASP A 76 -18.43 -9.60 -12.53
C ASP A 76 -18.41 -9.34 -14.03
N ASN A 77 -19.30 -8.50 -14.55
CA ASN A 77 -19.27 -8.08 -15.96
C ASN A 77 -17.94 -7.38 -16.33
N GLN A 78 -17.45 -6.46 -15.47
CA GLN A 78 -16.16 -5.81 -15.68
C GLN A 78 -15.00 -6.82 -15.72
N VAL A 79 -15.05 -7.86 -14.89
CA VAL A 79 -14.04 -8.93 -14.90
C VAL A 79 -14.08 -9.71 -16.21
N GLU A 80 -15.27 -10.04 -16.71
CA GLU A 80 -15.43 -10.74 -18.00
C GLU A 80 -14.97 -9.89 -19.19
N ASP A 81 -15.30 -8.59 -19.22
CA ASP A 81 -14.84 -7.67 -20.26
C ASP A 81 -13.31 -7.60 -20.29
N LEU A 82 -12.67 -7.47 -19.12
CA LEU A 82 -11.20 -7.44 -19.03
C LEU A 82 -10.56 -8.76 -19.46
N ARG A 83 -11.17 -9.90 -19.10
CA ARG A 83 -10.71 -11.22 -19.55
C ARG A 83 -10.79 -11.35 -21.07
N TYR A 84 -11.87 -10.87 -21.66
CA TYR A 84 -12.06 -10.85 -23.11
C TYR A 84 -11.01 -9.98 -23.80
N GLU A 85 -10.81 -8.74 -23.34
CA GLU A 85 -9.80 -7.83 -23.90
C GLU A 85 -8.38 -8.40 -23.80
N ALA A 86 -8.04 -9.02 -22.66
CA ALA A 86 -6.76 -9.69 -22.48
C ALA A 86 -6.58 -10.87 -23.47
N ALA A 87 -7.62 -11.69 -23.66
CA ALA A 87 -7.60 -12.78 -24.63
C ALA A 87 -7.46 -12.26 -26.07
N ARG A 88 -8.16 -11.17 -26.41
CA ARG A 88 -8.08 -10.52 -27.72
C ARG A 88 -6.68 -9.98 -28.00
N LEU A 89 -6.06 -9.31 -27.02
CA LEU A 89 -4.71 -8.78 -27.14
C LEU A 89 -3.66 -9.89 -27.26
N ARG A 90 -3.82 -10.97 -26.49
CA ARG A 90 -2.97 -12.16 -26.59
C ARG A 90 -3.00 -12.76 -27.99
N LYS A 91 -4.20 -12.92 -28.57
CA LYS A 91 -4.34 -13.41 -29.95
C LYS A 91 -3.66 -12.47 -30.95
N ALA A 92 -3.89 -11.17 -30.84
CA ALA A 92 -3.26 -10.19 -31.73
C ALA A 92 -1.72 -10.23 -31.63
N HIS A 93 -1.19 -10.40 -30.42
CA HIS A 93 0.24 -10.58 -30.19
C HIS A 93 0.77 -11.84 -30.88
N ASP A 94 0.10 -12.98 -30.72
CA ASP A 94 0.52 -14.24 -31.32
C ASP A 94 0.43 -14.20 -32.86
N ASP A 95 -0.64 -13.58 -33.41
CA ASP A 95 -0.80 -13.35 -34.85
C ASP A 95 0.33 -12.45 -35.38
N LEU A 96 0.71 -11.39 -34.66
CA LEU A 96 1.82 -10.51 -35.04
C LEU A 96 3.16 -11.25 -35.06
N LEU A 97 3.46 -12.03 -34.02
CA LEU A 97 4.67 -12.85 -33.97
C LEU A 97 4.75 -13.76 -35.20
N ALA A 98 3.67 -14.49 -35.52
CA ALA A 98 3.64 -15.36 -36.69
C ALA A 98 3.91 -14.59 -38.01
N THR A 99 3.37 -13.37 -38.16
CA THR A 99 3.67 -12.56 -39.35
C THR A 99 5.12 -12.11 -39.42
N TYR A 100 5.75 -11.78 -38.29
CA TYR A 100 7.16 -11.38 -38.25
C TYR A 100 8.07 -12.57 -38.53
N GLU A 101 7.80 -13.73 -37.94
CA GLU A 101 8.53 -14.97 -38.21
C GLU A 101 8.49 -15.28 -39.72
N ALA A 102 7.30 -15.25 -40.33
CA ALA A 102 7.15 -15.48 -41.77
C ALA A 102 7.89 -14.46 -42.64
N LYS A 103 7.96 -13.18 -42.23
CA LYS A 103 8.72 -12.13 -42.93
C LYS A 103 10.23 -12.35 -42.82
N LEU A 104 10.72 -12.68 -41.63
CA LEU A 104 12.14 -12.93 -41.38
C LEU A 104 12.63 -14.14 -42.16
N THR A 105 11.86 -15.23 -42.15
CA THR A 105 12.15 -16.42 -42.96
C THR A 105 12.23 -16.08 -44.46
N LYS A 106 11.32 -15.24 -44.99
CA LYS A 106 11.36 -14.80 -46.39
C LYS A 106 12.58 -13.93 -46.72
N LEU A 107 13.11 -13.20 -45.75
CA LEU A 107 14.32 -12.38 -45.89
C LEU A 107 15.61 -13.17 -45.67
N GLY A 108 15.52 -14.49 -45.44
CA GLY A 108 16.67 -15.37 -45.25
C GLY A 108 17.26 -15.35 -43.85
N VAL A 109 16.55 -14.80 -42.85
CA VAL A 109 16.96 -14.79 -41.44
C VAL A 109 16.24 -15.93 -40.70
N PRO A 110 16.94 -17.04 -40.36
CA PRO A 110 16.35 -18.15 -39.60
C PRO A 110 16.13 -17.77 -38.13
N LEU A 111 15.12 -18.38 -37.51
CA LEU A 111 14.68 -18.06 -36.14
C LEU A 111 15.75 -18.37 -35.09
N GLU A 112 16.59 -19.36 -35.36
CA GLU A 112 17.74 -19.78 -34.54
C GLU A 112 18.83 -18.70 -34.44
N GLU A 113 18.96 -17.81 -35.45
CA GLU A 113 19.95 -16.73 -35.45
C GLU A 113 19.54 -15.53 -34.60
N LEU A 114 18.26 -15.40 -34.21
CA LEU A 114 17.79 -14.27 -33.40
C LEU A 114 18.28 -14.34 -31.95
N GLY A 115 18.68 -15.51 -31.45
CA GLY A 115 19.21 -15.67 -30.09
C GLY A 115 18.20 -15.44 -28.96
N PHE A 116 16.92 -15.21 -29.27
CA PHE A 116 15.84 -15.13 -28.30
C PHE A 116 14.59 -15.87 -28.79
N LYS A 117 13.89 -16.54 -27.87
CA LYS A 117 12.57 -17.12 -28.12
C LYS A 117 11.52 -16.12 -27.66
N PRO A 118 10.65 -15.59 -28.55
CA PRO A 118 9.57 -14.71 -28.15
C PRO A 118 8.75 -15.36 -27.03
N LEU A 119 8.45 -14.58 -25.99
CA LEU A 119 7.60 -15.05 -24.90
C LEU A 119 6.17 -15.19 -25.43
N LYS A 120 5.80 -16.40 -25.83
CA LYS A 120 4.39 -16.76 -26.03
C LYS A 120 3.69 -16.60 -24.70
N ALA A 121 2.44 -16.14 -24.72
CA ALA A 121 1.68 -15.93 -23.49
C ALA A 121 1.28 -17.29 -22.88
N VAL A 122 2.26 -17.96 -22.26
CA VAL A 122 2.09 -19.19 -21.49
C VAL A 122 1.45 -18.83 -20.15
N ALA A 123 0.55 -19.70 -19.69
CA ALA A 123 -0.05 -19.62 -18.37
C ALA A 123 0.99 -19.32 -17.29
N VAL A 124 0.82 -18.17 -16.65
CA VAL A 124 1.50 -17.85 -15.41
C VAL A 124 0.97 -18.78 -14.32
N ALA A 125 1.90 -19.44 -13.63
CA ALA A 125 1.73 -20.40 -12.53
C ALA A 125 0.36 -20.37 -11.83
N GLY A 126 -0.42 -21.45 -11.98
CA GLY A 126 -1.64 -21.72 -11.23
C GLY A 126 -2.96 -21.32 -11.91
N VAL A 127 -2.91 -20.54 -12.99
CA VAL A 127 -4.10 -20.31 -13.84
C VAL A 127 -3.95 -21.23 -15.03
N SER A 128 -4.78 -22.28 -15.09
CA SER A 128 -4.81 -23.19 -16.25
C SER A 128 -4.85 -22.33 -17.52
N PRO A 129 -3.92 -22.53 -18.47
CA PRO A 129 -4.03 -21.82 -19.73
C PRO A 129 -5.39 -22.19 -20.28
N VAL A 130 -6.23 -21.21 -20.56
CA VAL A 130 -7.36 -21.40 -21.46
C VAL A 130 -6.73 -21.67 -22.82
N ILE A 131 -6.20 -22.89 -22.98
CA ILE A 131 -5.71 -23.42 -24.24
C ILE A 131 -6.95 -23.55 -25.11
N GLY A 132 -6.97 -22.80 -26.20
CA GLY A 132 -7.79 -23.15 -27.35
C GLY A 132 -9.24 -22.69 -27.37
N GLN A 133 -9.73 -21.90 -26.41
CA GLN A 133 -11.03 -21.23 -26.58
C GLN A 133 -10.82 -19.76 -26.89
N CYS A 134 -10.47 -19.50 -28.15
CA CYS A 134 -10.86 -18.22 -28.75
C CYS A 134 -12.39 -18.07 -28.58
N PRO A 135 -12.93 -16.85 -28.41
CA PRO A 135 -14.38 -16.60 -28.28
C PRO A 135 -15.24 -17.20 -29.42
N ALA A 136 -14.62 -17.62 -30.52
CA ALA A 136 -15.27 -18.25 -31.68
C ALA A 136 -15.03 -19.78 -31.80
N GLY A 137 -14.56 -20.47 -30.76
CA GLY A 137 -14.39 -21.94 -30.78
C GLY A 137 -13.30 -22.46 -31.74
N LEU A 138 -12.41 -21.60 -32.22
CA LEU A 138 -11.28 -22.00 -33.07
C LEU A 138 -10.16 -22.59 -32.21
N VAL A 139 -10.08 -23.93 -32.20
CA VAL A 139 -8.97 -24.69 -31.63
C VAL A 139 -7.74 -24.49 -32.53
N ALA A 140 -6.74 -23.76 -32.06
CA ALA A 140 -5.42 -23.78 -32.68
C ALA A 140 -4.86 -25.20 -32.49
N LYS A 141 -4.72 -25.95 -33.58
CA LYS A 141 -4.16 -27.31 -33.53
C LYS A 141 -2.69 -27.22 -33.13
N GLU A 142 -2.31 -27.95 -32.09
CA GLU A 142 -0.93 -28.35 -31.86
C GLU A 142 -0.48 -29.24 -33.02
N GLN A 143 0.54 -28.81 -33.75
CA GLN A 143 1.38 -29.74 -34.50
C GLN A 143 2.70 -29.85 -33.74
N ILE A 144 3.03 -31.10 -33.44
CA ILE A 144 4.14 -31.64 -32.66
C ILE A 144 5.48 -31.12 -33.17
#